data_AF-A0A351GHA0-F1
#
_entry.id   AF-A0A351GHA0-F1
#
_cell.length_a   1.000
_cell.length_b   1.000
_cell.length_c   1.000
_cell.angle_alpha   90.00
_cell.angle_beta   90.00
_cell.angle_gamma   90.00
#
_symmetry.space_group_name_H-M   'P 1'
#
loop_
_entity.id
_entity.type
_entity.pdbx_description
1 polymer ?
#
loop_
_entity_poly.entity_id
_entity_poly.type
_entity_poly.pdbx_seq_one_letter_code
_entity_poly.pdbx_strand_id
1 'polypeptide(L)'
;AKNYLNSCEENAILFTNGDNDTYPLWYAQNVEGVRTDVRVINLSLLPTEWYSSALRRKVFDSEALPLGVPAEKMVAGKRDYVRFFENKSFPQAQFYPLDQVLDYITSDDQSKMQMTNSGELINVFPVKNFSVDVDKAAVLATGYVPAKDTAKIVDKMYWNIGRTGLSKGDLIVLDVISENAKTGWKRPIYWTTTTGSSVYLNLDKYLRHNGLTYQLLPIEANRRMRGMDDMDLLYDKLMNVYEWGNMEEGTMFLDEKAQLVPQNLRSLFVQVADYYSNRGQDDTATAILDRCYASIPESLLPMNLRLKAASADIYYKAGQIEKGDKMLTEAGDDAYEMVNYYKKYKTKGLQNVESEKRENVEILRNLGPLAKQYNRDELAKKYTDLFTQASTVY
;
A
#
# COMPACT_ATOMS: atom_id res chain seq x y z
N ALA A 1 14.47 -4.44 1.33
CA ALA A 1 14.26 -4.75 2.77
C ALA A 1 14.51 -3.53 3.66
N LYS A 2 15.74 -2.97 3.69
CA LYS A 2 16.09 -1.80 4.51
C LYS A 2 15.12 -0.62 4.35
N ASN A 3 14.74 -0.28 3.12
CA ASN A 3 13.78 0.80 2.86
C ASN A 3 12.40 0.58 3.50
N TYR A 4 11.90 -0.66 3.58
CA TYR A 4 10.65 -0.95 4.32
C TYR A 4 10.80 -0.65 5.81
N LEU A 5 11.90 -1.14 6.40
CA LEU A 5 12.18 -0.92 7.82
C LEU A 5 12.39 0.57 8.12
N ASN A 6 13.14 1.29 7.27
CA ASN A 6 13.39 2.73 7.37
C ASN A 6 12.18 3.61 7.00
N SER A 7 11.08 3.00 6.53
CA SER A 7 9.79 3.67 6.40
C SER A 7 8.99 3.69 7.71
N CYS A 8 9.40 2.88 8.70
CA CYS A 8 8.70 2.74 9.97
C CYS A 8 9.37 3.56 11.08
N GLU A 9 8.56 4.11 11.98
CA GLU A 9 8.99 4.73 13.23
C GLU A 9 9.57 3.68 14.22
N GLU A 10 10.19 4.13 15.30
CA GLU A 10 10.86 3.26 16.29
C GLU A 10 9.87 2.27 16.95
N ASN A 11 10.33 1.03 17.16
CA ASN A 11 9.57 -0.06 17.80
C ASN A 11 8.25 -0.42 17.08
N ALA A 12 8.10 -0.03 15.81
CA ALA A 12 6.93 -0.29 14.99
C ALA A 12 6.55 -1.77 14.88
N ILE A 13 5.29 -2.04 14.57
CA ILE A 13 4.82 -3.34 14.07
C ILE A 13 4.65 -3.21 12.55
N LEU A 14 5.31 -4.07 11.78
CA LEU A 14 5.19 -4.12 10.32
C LEU A 14 4.57 -5.46 9.91
N PHE A 15 3.31 -5.42 9.49
CA PHE A 15 2.62 -6.56 8.90
C PHE A 15 3.04 -6.75 7.44
N THR A 16 3.50 -7.95 7.13
CA THR A 16 3.90 -8.40 5.79
C THR A 16 3.00 -9.55 5.35
N ASN A 17 3.00 -9.90 4.07
CA ASN A 17 2.21 -11.02 3.57
C ASN A 17 3.02 -11.93 2.64
N GLY A 18 3.26 -13.16 3.08
CA GLY A 18 3.98 -14.15 2.30
C GLY A 18 5.51 -13.98 2.33
N ASP A 19 6.19 -14.84 1.60
CA ASP A 19 7.63 -15.07 1.74
C ASP A 19 8.46 -13.88 1.22
N ASN A 20 8.15 -13.39 0.02
CA ASN A 20 8.91 -12.30 -0.64
C ASN A 20 8.82 -10.96 0.11
N ASP A 21 7.72 -10.72 0.82
CA ASP A 21 7.53 -9.52 1.64
C ASP A 21 8.14 -9.65 3.04
N THR A 22 8.48 -10.86 3.49
CA THR A 22 8.90 -11.13 4.88
C THR A 22 10.36 -11.50 4.98
N TYR A 23 10.80 -12.52 4.23
CA TYR A 23 12.11 -13.12 4.46
C TYR A 23 13.29 -12.18 4.18
N PRO A 24 13.25 -11.30 3.16
CA PRO A 24 14.28 -10.28 3.00
C PRO A 24 14.38 -9.33 4.20
N LEU A 25 13.27 -9.02 4.87
CA LEU A 25 13.26 -8.15 6.05
C LEU A 25 13.84 -8.90 7.26
N TRP A 26 13.44 -10.16 7.47
CA TRP A 26 14.06 -10.98 8.50
C TRP A 26 15.55 -11.18 8.27
N TYR A 27 16.00 -11.36 7.03
CA TYR A 27 17.43 -11.39 6.72
C TYR A 27 18.13 -10.09 7.14
N ALA A 28 17.60 -8.94 6.73
CA ALA A 28 18.16 -7.64 7.10
C ALA A 28 18.23 -7.44 8.63
N GLN A 29 17.26 -7.97 9.39
CA GLN A 29 17.28 -7.89 10.85
C GLN A 29 18.24 -8.89 11.50
N ASN A 30 18.12 -10.18 11.16
CA ASN A 30 18.83 -11.27 11.84
C ASN A 30 20.30 -11.37 11.43
N VAL A 31 20.64 -10.96 10.20
CA VAL A 31 22.00 -11.09 9.65
C VAL A 31 22.69 -9.73 9.58
N GLU A 32 22.00 -8.70 9.08
CA GLU A 32 22.60 -7.36 8.90
C GLU A 32 22.40 -6.42 10.09
N GLY A 33 21.57 -6.80 11.09
CA GLY A 33 21.33 -5.99 12.28
C GLY A 33 20.54 -4.69 12.03
N VAL A 34 19.81 -4.60 10.92
CA VAL A 34 19.08 -3.38 10.53
C VAL A 34 17.74 -3.32 11.25
N ARG A 35 17.48 -2.22 11.98
CA ARG A 35 16.16 -1.91 12.57
C ARG A 35 15.56 -3.08 13.34
N THR A 36 16.34 -3.65 14.25
CA THR A 36 15.97 -4.75 15.15
C THR A 36 14.87 -4.37 16.16
N ASP A 37 14.51 -3.09 16.24
CA ASP A 37 13.37 -2.56 16.98
C ASP A 37 12.02 -2.85 16.29
N VAL A 38 11.98 -2.90 14.96
CA VAL A 38 10.73 -3.11 14.20
C VAL A 38 10.30 -4.57 14.29
N ARG A 39 9.05 -4.83 14.64
CA ARG A 39 8.49 -6.18 14.66
C ARG A 39 7.90 -6.55 13.31
N VAL A 40 8.62 -7.36 12.53
CA VAL A 40 8.12 -7.89 11.25
C VAL A 40 7.23 -9.12 11.47
N ILE A 41 5.97 -9.03 11.04
CA ILE A 41 4.95 -10.07 11.26
C ILE A 41 4.36 -10.54 9.92
N ASN A 42 4.60 -11.81 9.57
CA ASN A 42 3.98 -12.43 8.41
C ASN A 42 2.55 -12.86 8.74
N LEU A 43 1.58 -12.20 8.10
CA LEU A 43 0.16 -12.47 8.29
C LEU A 43 -0.24 -13.90 7.91
N SER A 44 0.46 -14.54 6.97
CA SER A 44 0.19 -15.93 6.57
C SER A 44 0.57 -16.95 7.65
N LEU A 45 1.54 -16.61 8.51
CA LEU A 45 1.97 -17.46 9.63
C LEU A 45 1.21 -17.16 10.92
N LEU A 46 0.60 -15.96 11.02
CA LEU A 46 -0.08 -15.44 12.22
C LEU A 46 -1.17 -16.35 12.80
N PRO A 47 -1.95 -17.11 12.01
CA PRO A 47 -2.90 -18.09 12.56
C PRO A 47 -2.26 -19.25 13.34
N THR A 48 -0.94 -19.47 13.20
CA THR A 48 -0.26 -20.57 13.86
C THR A 48 0.08 -20.25 15.32
N GLU A 49 -0.24 -21.18 16.23
CA GLU A 49 -0.07 -20.97 17.69
C GLU A 49 1.37 -20.63 18.09
N TRP A 50 2.37 -21.37 17.58
CA TRP A 50 3.77 -21.14 17.96
C TRP A 50 4.22 -19.72 17.58
N TYR A 51 3.74 -19.22 16.43
CA TYR A 51 4.14 -17.93 15.91
C TYR A 51 3.45 -16.80 16.69
N SER A 52 2.13 -16.86 16.84
CA SER A 52 1.37 -15.90 17.64
C SER A 52 1.79 -15.87 19.11
N SER A 53 2.17 -17.01 19.69
CA SER A 53 2.71 -17.07 21.05
C SER A 53 4.10 -16.44 21.17
N ALA A 54 4.95 -16.58 20.15
CA ALA A 54 6.26 -15.95 20.14
C ALA A 54 6.20 -14.41 20.14
N LEU A 55 5.12 -13.82 19.59
CA LEU A 55 4.89 -12.38 19.56
C LEU A 55 4.65 -11.76 20.95
N ARG A 56 4.31 -12.57 21.96
CA ARG A 56 4.13 -12.14 23.36
C ARG A 56 5.45 -11.91 24.10
N ARG A 57 6.59 -12.07 23.43
CA ARG A 57 7.92 -11.93 24.01
C ARG A 57 8.72 -10.85 23.28
N LYS A 58 9.55 -10.15 24.04
CA LYS A 58 10.59 -9.28 23.48
C LYS A 58 11.55 -10.11 22.63
N VAL A 59 11.89 -9.61 21.44
CA VAL A 59 12.84 -10.23 20.51
C VAL A 59 13.74 -9.12 19.99
N PHE A 60 15.05 -9.28 20.13
CA PHE A 60 16.02 -8.18 19.95
C PHE A 60 15.59 -6.92 20.73
N ASP A 61 15.58 -5.77 20.07
CA ASP A 61 15.15 -4.49 20.63
C ASP A 61 13.63 -4.28 20.53
N SER A 62 12.94 -5.17 19.82
CA SER A 62 11.50 -5.09 19.61
C SER A 62 10.72 -5.60 20.81
N GLU A 63 9.97 -4.70 21.46
CA GLU A 63 9.13 -5.03 22.62
C GLU A 63 8.06 -6.08 22.30
N ALA A 64 7.52 -6.73 23.33
CA ALA A 64 6.41 -7.67 23.19
C ALA A 64 5.16 -6.99 22.60
N LEU A 65 4.36 -7.70 21.81
CA LEU A 65 3.13 -7.13 21.26
C LEU A 65 2.11 -6.82 22.37
N PRO A 66 1.35 -5.72 22.25
CA PRO A 66 0.21 -5.44 23.12
C PRO A 66 -0.94 -6.37 22.72
N LEU A 67 -1.09 -7.50 23.41
CA LEU A 67 -2.16 -8.49 23.16
C LEU A 67 -3.01 -8.66 24.41
N GLY A 68 -4.30 -8.34 24.29
CA GLY A 68 -5.28 -8.39 25.39
C GLY A 68 -5.96 -9.75 25.47
N VAL A 69 -6.15 -10.42 24.32
CA VAL A 69 -6.70 -11.77 24.29
C VAL A 69 -5.69 -12.74 24.95
N PRO A 70 -6.09 -13.58 25.91
CA PRO A 70 -5.19 -14.56 26.53
C PRO A 70 -4.67 -15.61 25.56
N ALA A 71 -3.45 -16.12 25.77
CA ALA A 71 -2.79 -17.06 24.85
C ALA A 71 -3.58 -18.37 24.69
N GLU A 72 -4.14 -18.89 25.77
CA GLU A 72 -4.95 -20.11 25.85
C GLU A 72 -6.26 -20.04 25.06
N LYS A 73 -6.68 -18.83 24.65
CA LYS A 73 -7.83 -18.60 23.77
C LYS A 73 -7.47 -18.73 22.29
N MET A 74 -6.18 -18.66 21.95
CA MET A 74 -5.64 -18.63 20.59
C MET A 74 -4.76 -19.85 20.23
N VAL A 75 -4.77 -20.90 21.06
CA VAL A 75 -4.07 -22.17 20.77
C VAL A 75 -4.63 -22.88 19.53
N ALA A 76 -3.90 -23.86 19.00
CA ALA A 76 -4.32 -24.64 17.83
C ALA A 76 -5.71 -25.27 18.05
N GLY A 77 -6.57 -25.24 17.01
CA GLY A 77 -7.93 -25.74 17.07
C GLY A 77 -8.94 -24.78 17.71
N LYS A 78 -8.50 -23.71 18.38
CA LYS A 78 -9.38 -22.66 18.90
C LYS A 78 -9.41 -21.46 17.98
N ARG A 79 -10.60 -21.12 17.48
CA ARG A 79 -10.86 -19.87 16.73
C ARG A 79 -9.94 -19.70 15.52
N ASP A 80 -9.50 -20.82 14.92
CA ASP A 80 -8.71 -20.82 13.70
C ASP A 80 -9.43 -20.04 12.59
N TYR A 81 -10.76 -20.15 12.58
CA TYR A 81 -11.65 -19.35 11.76
C TYR A 81 -12.98 -19.11 12.48
N VAL A 82 -13.45 -17.87 12.51
CA VAL A 82 -14.77 -17.49 13.06
C VAL A 82 -15.63 -16.89 11.95
N ARG A 83 -16.92 -17.21 11.96
CA ARG A 83 -17.88 -16.75 10.94
C ARG A 83 -18.75 -15.64 11.49
N PHE A 84 -19.20 -14.76 10.59
CA PHE A 84 -20.24 -13.80 10.91
C PHE A 84 -21.54 -14.55 11.15
N PHE A 85 -22.15 -14.30 12.30
CA PHE A 85 -23.50 -14.77 12.58
C PHE A 85 -24.30 -13.61 13.16
N GLU A 86 -25.34 -13.20 12.44
CA GLU A 86 -26.16 -12.07 12.86
C GLU A 86 -26.93 -12.42 14.13
N ASN A 87 -26.59 -11.75 15.23
CA ASN A 87 -27.35 -11.82 16.46
C ASN A 87 -28.34 -10.65 16.50
N LYS A 88 -29.64 -10.97 16.43
CA LYS A 88 -30.75 -10.01 16.36
C LYS A 88 -30.84 -9.06 17.56
N SER A 89 -30.14 -9.35 18.65
CA SER A 89 -30.05 -8.47 19.82
C SER A 89 -29.16 -7.25 19.58
N PHE A 90 -28.32 -7.28 18.54
CA PHE A 90 -27.44 -6.17 18.18
C PHE A 90 -27.96 -5.46 16.92
N PRO A 91 -28.37 -4.18 17.02
CA PRO A 91 -28.64 -3.33 15.86
C PRO A 91 -27.46 -3.28 14.87
N GLN A 92 -27.61 -3.92 13.71
CA GLN A 92 -26.50 -4.09 12.76
C GLN A 92 -26.03 -2.78 12.13
N ALA A 93 -26.83 -1.71 12.15
CA ALA A 93 -26.44 -0.39 11.67
C ALA A 93 -25.52 0.37 12.66
N GLN A 94 -25.42 -0.07 13.91
CA GLN A 94 -24.61 0.57 14.95
C GLN A 94 -23.15 0.08 14.89
N PHE A 95 -22.23 0.96 15.28
CA PHE A 95 -20.83 0.62 15.52
C PHE A 95 -20.60 0.19 16.97
N TYR A 96 -19.80 -0.86 17.17
CA TYR A 96 -19.51 -1.45 18.47
C TYR A 96 -18.02 -1.32 18.81
N PRO A 97 -17.65 -1.08 20.08
CA PRO A 97 -16.26 -1.07 20.52
C PRO A 97 -15.54 -2.38 20.16
N LEU A 98 -14.38 -2.28 19.53
CA LEU A 98 -13.64 -3.43 19.00
C LEU A 98 -13.24 -4.41 20.11
N ASP A 99 -12.85 -3.91 21.28
CA ASP A 99 -12.52 -4.72 22.45
C ASP A 99 -13.70 -5.59 22.90
N GLN A 100 -14.91 -5.02 22.99
CA GLN A 100 -16.12 -5.78 23.33
C GLN A 100 -16.47 -6.83 22.27
N VAL A 101 -16.22 -6.54 21.00
CA VAL A 101 -16.40 -7.51 19.92
C VAL A 101 -15.39 -8.65 20.08
N LEU A 102 -14.12 -8.36 20.38
CA LEU A 102 -13.09 -9.36 20.63
C LEU A 102 -13.43 -10.22 21.86
N ASP A 103 -13.91 -9.61 22.94
CA ASP A 103 -14.36 -10.32 24.15
C ASP A 103 -15.53 -11.27 23.85
N TYR A 104 -16.46 -10.85 22.99
CA TYR A 104 -17.54 -11.72 22.53
C TYR A 104 -16.99 -12.93 21.75
N ILE A 105 -16.14 -12.67 20.76
CA ILE A 105 -15.55 -13.71 19.89
C ILE A 105 -14.72 -14.70 20.72
N THR A 106 -13.99 -14.20 21.72
CA THR A 106 -13.03 -14.99 22.52
C THR A 106 -13.62 -15.62 23.77
N SER A 107 -14.92 -15.42 24.02
CA SER A 107 -15.66 -16.04 25.13
C SER A 107 -15.79 -17.56 24.95
N ASP A 108 -15.82 -18.30 26.07
CA ASP A 108 -16.23 -19.71 26.13
C ASP A 108 -17.68 -19.87 26.63
N ASP A 109 -18.40 -18.75 26.82
CA ASP A 109 -19.83 -18.74 27.15
C ASP A 109 -20.65 -19.23 25.95
N GLN A 110 -21.35 -20.36 26.15
CA GLN A 110 -22.16 -20.99 25.12
C GLN A 110 -23.29 -20.09 24.59
N SER A 111 -23.77 -19.12 25.38
CA SER A 111 -24.80 -18.17 24.95
C SER A 111 -24.31 -17.19 23.87
N LYS A 112 -22.97 -17.05 23.73
CA LYS A 112 -22.31 -16.21 22.71
C LYS A 112 -21.84 -17.03 21.50
N MET A 113 -22.00 -18.35 21.54
CA MET A 113 -21.60 -19.28 20.49
C MET A 113 -22.79 -19.68 19.63
N GLN A 114 -22.52 -20.24 18.45
CA GLN A 114 -23.54 -20.72 17.53
C GLN A 114 -23.41 -22.22 17.31
N MET A 115 -24.54 -22.92 17.34
CA MET A 115 -24.62 -24.33 16.98
C MET A 115 -24.56 -24.50 15.45
N THR A 116 -23.68 -25.36 14.98
CA THR A 116 -23.61 -25.80 13.58
C THR A 116 -24.66 -26.86 13.28
N ASN A 117 -24.88 -27.18 11.99
CA ASN A 117 -25.78 -28.26 11.59
C ASN A 117 -25.35 -29.64 12.10
N SER A 118 -24.06 -29.83 12.41
CA SER A 118 -23.54 -31.06 13.00
C SER A 118 -23.65 -31.11 14.53
N GLY A 119 -24.24 -30.09 15.16
CA GLY A 119 -24.39 -30.03 16.62
C GLY A 119 -23.14 -29.57 17.38
N GLU A 120 -22.17 -28.95 16.69
CA GLU A 120 -20.98 -28.37 17.31
C GLU A 120 -21.22 -26.90 17.66
N LEU A 121 -20.82 -26.47 18.86
CA LEU A 121 -20.80 -25.05 19.21
C LEU A 121 -19.51 -24.40 18.70
N ILE A 122 -19.65 -23.34 17.92
CA ILE A 122 -18.53 -22.56 17.38
C ILE A 122 -18.58 -21.10 17.81
N ASN A 123 -17.39 -20.48 17.95
CA ASN A 123 -17.28 -19.04 18.14
C ASN A 123 -17.65 -18.30 16.84
N VAL A 124 -18.36 -17.18 17.00
CA VAL A 124 -18.83 -16.32 15.93
C VAL A 124 -18.61 -14.86 16.30
N PHE A 125 -18.62 -13.97 15.30
CA PHE A 125 -18.69 -12.53 15.55
C PHE A 125 -20.09 -11.98 15.19
N PRO A 126 -20.71 -11.18 16.06
CA PRO A 126 -22.14 -10.87 15.97
C PRO A 126 -22.46 -9.63 15.11
N VAL A 127 -21.45 -8.80 14.81
CA VAL A 127 -21.58 -7.48 14.16
C VAL A 127 -20.40 -7.24 13.23
N LYS A 128 -20.55 -6.37 12.23
CA LYS A 128 -19.49 -6.02 11.26
C LYS A 128 -18.94 -4.61 11.39
N ASN A 129 -19.62 -3.75 12.14
CA ASN A 129 -19.29 -2.34 12.30
C ASN A 129 -18.52 -2.14 13.59
N PHE A 130 -17.22 -1.85 13.48
CA PHE A 130 -16.29 -1.73 14.60
C PHE A 130 -15.91 -0.29 14.84
N SER A 131 -15.65 0.03 16.11
CA SER A 131 -15.14 1.32 16.53
C SER A 131 -14.03 1.21 17.54
N VAL A 132 -13.14 2.19 17.54
CA VAL A 132 -12.05 2.33 18.50
C VAL A 132 -12.01 3.77 18.97
N ASP A 133 -12.17 3.99 20.29
CA ASP A 133 -12.00 5.29 20.92
C ASP A 133 -10.55 5.77 20.78
N VAL A 134 -10.37 7.08 20.59
CA VAL A 134 -9.06 7.69 20.37
C VAL A 134 -8.78 8.74 21.45
N ASP A 135 -7.75 8.50 22.25
CA ASP A 135 -7.18 9.54 23.10
C ASP A 135 -6.30 10.46 22.24
N LYS A 136 -6.87 11.62 21.86
CA LYS A 136 -6.18 12.62 21.04
C LYS A 136 -4.89 13.12 21.69
N ALA A 137 -4.88 13.32 23.01
CA ALA A 137 -3.70 13.82 23.70
C ALA A 137 -2.57 12.78 23.66
N ALA A 138 -2.90 11.50 23.83
CA ALA A 138 -1.94 10.42 23.71
C ALA A 138 -1.38 10.30 22.27
N VAL A 139 -2.23 10.38 21.25
CA VAL A 139 -1.80 10.39 19.84
C VAL A 139 -0.85 11.56 19.56
N LEU A 140 -1.18 12.77 20.03
CA LEU A 140 -0.31 13.94 19.86
C LEU A 140 1.04 13.74 20.55
N ALA A 141 1.07 13.13 21.73
CA ALA A 141 2.29 12.86 22.47
C ALA A 141 3.24 11.86 21.76
N THR A 142 2.75 11.07 20.79
CA THR A 142 3.60 10.17 20.00
C THR A 142 4.54 10.89 19.05
N GLY A 143 4.17 12.09 18.57
CA GLY A 143 4.91 12.80 17.53
C GLY A 143 4.79 12.22 16.10
N TYR A 144 4.00 11.16 15.88
CA TYR A 144 3.85 10.54 14.55
C TYR A 144 2.96 11.34 13.59
N VAL A 145 2.18 12.29 14.12
CA VAL A 145 1.29 13.15 13.37
C VAL A 145 1.95 14.53 13.16
N PRO A 146 2.19 14.95 11.90
CA PRO A 146 2.69 16.28 11.59
C PRO A 146 1.81 17.37 12.18
N ALA A 147 2.41 18.49 12.60
CA ALA A 147 1.69 19.62 13.20
C ALA A 147 0.49 20.08 12.35
N LYS A 148 0.65 20.10 11.01
CA LYS A 148 -0.39 20.48 10.03
C LYS A 148 -1.63 19.57 10.04
N ASP A 149 -1.50 18.34 10.55
CA ASP A 149 -2.56 17.32 10.53
C ASP A 149 -3.14 17.01 11.92
N THR A 150 -2.60 17.62 12.98
CA THR A 150 -3.05 17.40 14.37
C THR A 150 -4.55 17.67 14.57
N ALA A 151 -5.10 18.67 13.87
CA ALA A 151 -6.53 18.99 13.91
C ALA A 151 -7.42 17.93 13.22
N LYS A 152 -6.84 17.03 12.42
CA LYS A 152 -7.57 15.97 11.69
C LYS A 152 -7.70 14.67 12.50
N ILE A 153 -7.09 14.60 13.69
CA ILE A 153 -7.22 13.44 14.56
C ILE A 153 -8.70 13.29 14.96
N VAL A 154 -9.26 12.12 14.74
CA VAL A 154 -10.67 11.82 15.06
C VAL A 154 -10.82 11.43 16.53
N ASP A 155 -12.01 11.63 17.11
CA ASP A 155 -12.32 11.14 18.48
C ASP A 155 -12.52 9.62 18.51
N LYS A 156 -12.93 9.05 17.38
CA LYS A 156 -13.24 7.62 17.23
C LYS A 156 -13.00 7.19 15.80
N MET A 157 -12.34 6.06 15.63
CA MET A 157 -12.24 5.38 14.35
C MET A 157 -13.48 4.49 14.13
N TYR A 158 -14.00 4.48 12.92
CA TYR A 158 -15.16 3.67 12.53
C TYR A 158 -14.90 2.98 11.20
N TRP A 159 -15.10 1.66 11.15
CA TRP A 159 -15.04 0.91 9.90
C TRP A 159 -15.96 -0.30 9.94
N ASN A 160 -16.40 -0.72 8.76
CA ASN A 160 -17.05 -2.02 8.59
C ASN A 160 -15.99 -3.02 8.16
N ILE A 161 -15.88 -4.18 8.82
CA ILE A 161 -14.86 -5.17 8.50
C ILE A 161 -14.99 -5.77 7.08
N GLY A 162 -16.16 -5.62 6.44
CA GLY A 162 -16.38 -6.01 5.04
C GLY A 162 -16.34 -7.52 4.77
N ARG A 163 -16.27 -8.35 5.82
CA ARG A 163 -16.04 -9.79 5.74
C ARG A 163 -17.13 -10.60 6.45
N THR A 164 -17.29 -11.84 6.01
CA THR A 164 -18.18 -12.85 6.63
C THR A 164 -17.42 -13.91 7.41
N GLY A 165 -16.09 -13.83 7.43
CA GLY A 165 -15.23 -14.67 8.23
C GLY A 165 -13.91 -13.99 8.56
N LEU A 166 -13.35 -14.36 9.71
CA LEU A 166 -12.07 -13.87 10.21
C LEU A 166 -11.23 -15.08 10.61
N SER A 167 -10.00 -15.13 10.13
CA SER A 167 -9.00 -16.06 10.61
C SER A 167 -8.52 -15.67 12.01
N LYS A 168 -7.89 -16.60 12.72
CA LYS A 168 -7.18 -16.27 13.96
C LYS A 168 -6.16 -15.14 13.78
N GLY A 169 -5.48 -15.10 12.64
CA GLY A 169 -4.55 -14.02 12.30
C GLY A 169 -5.24 -12.65 12.28
N ASP A 170 -6.42 -12.56 11.67
CA ASP A 170 -7.21 -11.32 11.66
C ASP A 170 -7.60 -10.90 13.09
N LEU A 171 -7.99 -11.86 13.95
CA LEU A 171 -8.33 -11.57 15.35
C LEU A 171 -7.12 -11.03 16.13
N ILE A 172 -5.92 -11.55 15.87
CA ILE A 172 -4.69 -11.05 16.51
C ILE A 172 -4.36 -9.64 16.04
N VAL A 173 -4.51 -9.33 14.74
CA VAL A 173 -4.30 -7.96 14.24
C VAL A 173 -5.29 -6.99 14.89
N LEU A 174 -6.57 -7.37 14.99
CA LEU A 174 -7.59 -6.56 15.66
C LEU A 174 -7.28 -6.37 17.15
N ASP A 175 -6.80 -7.41 17.85
CA ASP A 175 -6.37 -7.32 19.25
C ASP A 175 -5.21 -6.33 19.42
N VAL A 176 -4.19 -6.41 18.56
CA VAL A 176 -3.07 -5.44 18.54
C VAL A 176 -3.57 -4.00 18.37
N ILE A 177 -4.51 -3.76 17.45
CA ILE A 177 -5.07 -2.42 17.22
C ILE A 177 -5.83 -1.94 18.46
N SER A 178 -6.69 -2.80 19.03
CA SER A 178 -7.47 -2.51 20.23
C SER A 178 -6.58 -2.12 21.41
N GLU A 179 -5.57 -2.94 21.71
CA GLU A 179 -4.67 -2.69 22.85
C GLU A 179 -3.72 -1.53 22.61
N ASN A 180 -3.25 -1.34 21.38
CA ASN A 180 -2.43 -0.18 21.05
C ASN A 180 -3.22 1.13 21.23
N ALA A 181 -4.50 1.15 20.87
CA ALA A 181 -5.36 2.31 21.12
C ALA A 181 -5.55 2.59 22.61
N LYS A 182 -5.83 1.55 23.42
CA LYS A 182 -5.96 1.68 24.90
C LYS A 182 -4.68 2.17 25.58
N THR A 183 -3.52 1.83 25.02
CA THR A 183 -2.22 2.24 25.55
C THR A 183 -1.71 3.56 24.98
N GLY A 184 -2.54 4.28 24.22
CA GLY A 184 -2.24 5.62 23.73
C GLY A 184 -1.45 5.66 22.43
N TRP A 185 -1.63 4.67 21.54
CA TRP A 185 -1.00 4.60 20.22
C TRP A 185 0.53 4.61 20.24
N LYS A 186 1.14 4.19 21.35
CA LYS A 186 2.59 4.23 21.56
C LYS A 186 3.36 3.42 20.52
N ARG A 187 2.79 2.31 20.05
CA ARG A 187 3.44 1.41 19.10
C ARG A 187 2.85 1.61 17.69
N PRO A 188 3.59 2.19 16.75
CA PRO A 188 3.03 2.50 15.44
C PRO A 188 2.86 1.21 14.62
N ILE A 189 1.77 1.12 13.86
CA ILE A 189 1.35 -0.11 13.15
C ILE A 189 1.36 0.15 11.64
N TYR A 190 1.99 -0.75 10.90
CA TYR A 190 2.18 -0.63 9.45
C TYR A 190 1.82 -1.92 8.71
N TRP A 191 1.55 -1.76 7.43
CA TRP A 191 1.53 -2.83 6.44
C TRP A 191 2.47 -2.50 5.27
N THR A 192 3.02 -3.50 4.62
CA THR A 192 3.75 -3.30 3.35
C THR A 192 2.79 -2.95 2.21
N THR A 193 3.20 -2.03 1.32
CA THR A 193 2.37 -1.56 0.20
C THR A 193 2.19 -2.58 -0.93
N THR A 194 3.03 -3.62 -0.95
CA THR A 194 2.97 -4.74 -1.92
C THR A 194 1.88 -5.76 -1.61
N THR A 195 1.18 -5.62 -0.50
CA THR A 195 0.10 -6.53 -0.10
C THR A 195 -1.24 -6.12 -0.68
N GLY A 196 -2.09 -7.11 -0.95
CA GLY A 196 -3.44 -6.85 -1.44
C GLY A 196 -4.33 -6.20 -0.38
N SER A 197 -5.25 -5.33 -0.80
CA SER A 197 -6.11 -4.55 0.12
C SER A 197 -6.94 -5.39 1.09
N SER A 198 -7.13 -6.68 0.80
CA SER A 198 -7.75 -7.60 1.73
C SER A 198 -7.06 -7.54 3.09
N VAL A 199 -5.72 -7.57 3.17
CA VAL A 199 -5.00 -7.70 4.44
C VAL A 199 -5.11 -6.48 5.37
N TYR A 200 -5.60 -5.35 4.86
CA TYR A 200 -5.78 -4.10 5.62
C TYR A 200 -7.06 -4.08 6.46
N LEU A 201 -7.87 -5.14 6.46
CA LEU A 201 -9.09 -5.26 7.27
C LEU A 201 -10.10 -4.11 7.06
N ASN A 202 -10.12 -3.56 5.84
CA ASN A 202 -10.93 -2.39 5.43
C ASN A 202 -10.64 -1.12 6.25
N LEU A 203 -9.41 -1.00 6.77
CA LEU A 203 -8.91 0.18 7.47
C LEU A 203 -8.33 1.24 6.53
N ASP A 204 -8.44 1.09 5.20
CA ASP A 204 -7.87 2.00 4.19
C ASP A 204 -8.23 3.47 4.43
N LYS A 205 -9.39 3.72 5.08
CA LYS A 205 -9.82 5.06 5.51
C LYS A 205 -8.84 5.74 6.48
N TYR A 206 -8.00 4.98 7.16
CA TYR A 206 -7.09 5.41 8.22
C TYR A 206 -5.63 5.04 7.92
N LEU A 207 -5.33 4.61 6.69
CA LEU A 207 -4.00 4.24 6.26
C LEU A 207 -3.31 5.41 5.55
N ARG A 208 -2.28 5.98 6.18
CA ARG A 208 -1.40 6.97 5.56
C ARG A 208 -0.28 6.25 4.81
N HIS A 209 -0.04 6.65 3.57
CA HIS A 209 1.05 6.14 2.74
C HIS A 209 2.37 6.76 3.20
N ASN A 210 3.28 5.94 3.75
CA ASN A 210 4.61 6.31 4.21
C ASN A 210 5.73 5.75 3.29
N GLY A 211 5.43 5.63 2.01
CA GLY A 211 6.39 5.21 0.98
C GLY A 211 6.27 3.74 0.64
N LEU A 212 7.06 2.87 1.27
CA LEU A 212 6.93 1.41 1.09
C LEU A 212 5.97 0.78 2.11
N THR A 213 5.39 1.58 2.99
CA THR A 213 4.47 1.10 4.02
C THR A 213 3.22 1.98 4.10
N TYR A 214 2.13 1.39 4.58
CA TYR A 214 0.95 2.09 5.04
C TYR A 214 0.93 2.12 6.56
N GLN A 215 0.86 3.30 7.16
CA GLN A 215 0.76 3.50 8.60
C GLN A 215 -0.70 3.67 9.02
N LEU A 216 -1.14 2.95 10.04
CA LEU A 216 -2.44 3.19 10.66
C LEU A 216 -2.36 4.38 11.62
N LEU A 217 -3.17 5.41 11.33
CA LEU A 217 -3.33 6.58 12.18
C LEU A 217 -4.82 6.87 12.38
N PRO A 218 -5.23 7.41 13.54
CA PRO A 218 -6.60 7.87 13.76
C PRO A 218 -6.87 9.21 13.06
N ILE A 219 -6.56 9.28 11.77
CA ILE A 219 -6.78 10.41 10.87
C ILE A 219 -7.38 9.87 9.58
N GLU A 220 -8.44 10.50 9.07
CA GLU A 220 -9.01 10.07 7.80
C GLU A 220 -8.06 10.41 6.64
N ALA A 221 -7.63 9.36 5.94
CA ALA A 221 -6.72 9.44 4.81
C ALA A 221 -7.43 9.92 3.54
N ASN A 222 -6.72 10.61 2.66
CA ASN A 222 -7.25 10.97 1.35
C ASN A 222 -7.37 9.72 0.46
N ARG A 223 -8.58 9.15 0.42
CA ARG A 223 -8.87 7.92 -0.35
C ARG A 223 -8.63 8.09 -1.85
N ARG A 224 -8.77 9.30 -2.41
CA ARG A 224 -8.49 9.56 -3.83
C ARG A 224 -6.99 9.46 -4.14
N MET A 225 -6.17 9.85 -3.19
CA MET A 225 -4.71 9.79 -3.26
C MET A 225 -4.13 8.57 -2.54
N ARG A 226 -4.97 7.57 -2.21
CA ARG A 226 -4.56 6.34 -1.53
C ARG A 226 -3.71 6.60 -0.27
N GLY A 227 -4.08 7.62 0.50
CA GLY A 227 -3.38 7.98 1.74
C GLY A 227 -2.06 8.71 1.58
N MET A 228 -1.69 9.18 0.38
CA MET A 228 -0.55 10.09 0.18
C MET A 228 -0.88 11.50 0.69
N ASP A 229 -1.05 11.61 2.01
CA ASP A 229 -1.45 12.84 2.70
C ASP A 229 -0.25 13.73 3.05
N ASP A 230 0.96 13.17 3.14
CA ASP A 230 2.19 13.88 3.49
C ASP A 230 3.26 13.78 2.40
N MET A 231 3.20 14.69 1.43
CA MET A 231 4.11 14.70 0.27
C MET A 231 5.54 15.11 0.61
N ASP A 232 5.73 15.86 1.70
CA ASP A 232 7.07 16.25 2.18
C ASP A 232 7.80 15.01 2.71
N LEU A 233 7.11 14.19 3.51
CA LEU A 233 7.61 12.91 3.99
C LEU A 233 7.95 11.97 2.83
N LEU A 234 7.05 11.82 1.85
CA LEU A 234 7.28 10.94 0.71
C LEU A 234 8.45 11.40 -0.15
N TYR A 235 8.59 12.70 -0.36
CA TYR A 235 9.74 13.29 -1.04
C TYR A 235 11.05 12.98 -0.29
N ASP A 236 11.10 13.24 1.02
CA ASP A 236 12.29 12.98 1.83
C ASP A 236 12.69 11.50 1.80
N LYS A 237 11.72 10.58 1.89
CA LYS A 237 12.00 9.14 1.81
C LYS A 237 12.67 8.77 0.49
N LEU A 238 12.14 9.25 -0.63
CA LEU A 238 12.64 8.96 -1.97
C LEU A 238 13.98 9.64 -2.27
N MET A 239 14.21 10.83 -1.75
CA MET A 239 15.42 11.60 -2.06
C MET A 239 16.58 11.22 -1.14
N ASN A 240 16.30 11.08 0.16
CA ASN A 240 17.32 11.13 1.21
C ASN A 240 17.43 9.86 2.06
N VAL A 241 16.36 9.05 2.16
CA VAL A 241 16.34 7.88 3.08
C VAL A 241 16.54 6.56 2.35
N TYR A 242 15.99 6.40 1.15
CA TYR A 242 16.01 5.13 0.45
C TYR A 242 17.33 4.82 -0.24
N GLU A 243 17.73 3.56 -0.13
CA GLU A 243 18.87 2.96 -0.81
C GLU A 243 18.40 2.13 -2.00
N TRP A 244 19.21 2.07 -3.07
CA TRP A 244 18.78 1.51 -4.36
C TRP A 244 19.41 0.16 -4.71
N GLY A 245 20.25 -0.38 -3.82
CA GLY A 245 20.72 -1.76 -3.92
C GLY A 245 21.42 -2.09 -5.23
N ASN A 246 22.20 -1.15 -5.76
CA ASN A 246 22.92 -1.21 -7.04
C ASN A 246 22.03 -1.20 -8.29
N MET A 247 20.74 -0.84 -8.18
CA MET A 247 19.89 -0.64 -9.35
C MET A 247 20.39 0.49 -10.24
N GLU A 248 21.00 1.52 -9.65
CA GLU A 248 21.60 2.67 -10.32
C GLU A 248 22.71 2.28 -11.31
N GLU A 249 23.38 1.14 -11.09
CA GLU A 249 24.42 0.62 -12.00
C GLU A 249 23.85 0.09 -13.31
N GLY A 250 22.54 -0.20 -13.35
CA GLY A 250 21.86 -0.58 -14.58
C GLY A 250 22.20 -1.96 -15.15
N THR A 251 22.92 -2.80 -14.40
CA THR A 251 23.49 -4.07 -14.89
C THR A 251 22.89 -5.33 -14.27
N MET A 252 22.10 -5.21 -13.20
CA MET A 252 21.51 -6.37 -12.54
C MET A 252 20.35 -6.96 -13.36
N PHE A 253 20.07 -8.26 -13.19
CA PHE A 253 18.87 -8.88 -13.76
C PHE A 253 17.73 -8.81 -12.75
N LEU A 254 16.59 -8.25 -13.15
CA LEU A 254 15.35 -8.28 -12.38
C LEU A 254 14.35 -9.22 -13.05
N ASP A 255 14.08 -10.36 -12.41
CA ASP A 255 12.96 -11.22 -12.81
C ASP A 255 11.59 -10.55 -12.55
N GLU A 256 10.53 -11.14 -13.08
CA GLU A 256 9.16 -10.62 -12.97
C GLU A 256 8.74 -10.26 -11.53
N LYS A 257 9.17 -11.05 -10.53
CA LYS A 257 8.83 -10.78 -9.13
C LYS A 257 9.73 -9.71 -8.52
N ALA A 258 11.02 -9.71 -8.84
CA ALA A 258 11.97 -8.69 -8.38
C ALA A 258 11.62 -7.28 -8.89
N GLN A 259 10.93 -7.16 -10.02
CA GLN A 259 10.50 -5.88 -10.60
C GLN A 259 9.36 -5.18 -9.83
N LEU A 260 8.57 -5.91 -9.03
CA LEU A 260 7.35 -5.37 -8.42
C LEU A 260 7.62 -4.14 -7.53
N VAL A 261 8.62 -4.23 -6.64
CA VAL A 261 8.95 -3.13 -5.72
C VAL A 261 9.52 -1.92 -6.46
N PRO A 262 10.52 -2.06 -7.36
CA PRO A 262 11.00 -0.96 -8.19
C PRO A 262 9.90 -0.30 -9.04
N GLN A 263 8.97 -1.07 -9.61
CA GLN A 263 7.83 -0.53 -10.36
C GLN A 263 6.93 0.34 -9.48
N ASN A 264 6.61 -0.13 -8.26
CA ASN A 264 5.82 0.64 -7.30
C ASN A 264 6.54 1.93 -6.85
N LEU A 265 7.84 1.85 -6.58
CA LEU A 265 8.65 3.02 -6.24
C LEU A 265 8.69 4.05 -7.37
N ARG A 266 8.86 3.61 -8.62
CA ARG A 266 8.80 4.48 -9.79
C ARG A 266 7.45 5.18 -9.94
N SER A 267 6.36 4.44 -9.72
CA SER A 267 5.02 5.04 -9.73
C SER A 267 4.89 6.10 -8.64
N LEU A 268 5.42 5.84 -7.44
CA LEU A 268 5.43 6.82 -6.34
C LEU A 268 6.26 8.06 -6.69
N PHE A 269 7.46 7.91 -7.24
CA PHE A 269 8.29 9.02 -7.71
C PHE A 269 7.51 9.96 -8.64
N VAL A 270 6.87 9.41 -9.66
CA VAL A 270 6.11 10.21 -10.64
C VAL A 270 4.88 10.86 -9.99
N GLN A 271 4.20 10.19 -9.07
CA GLN A 271 3.06 10.77 -8.33
C GLN A 271 3.49 11.94 -7.43
N VAL A 272 4.63 11.83 -6.76
CA VAL A 272 5.18 12.93 -5.95
C VAL A 272 5.66 14.07 -6.86
N ALA A 273 6.32 13.77 -7.98
CA ALA A 273 6.73 14.76 -8.98
C ALA A 273 5.53 15.55 -9.52
N ASP A 274 4.47 14.86 -9.92
CA ASP A 274 3.23 15.46 -10.42
C ASP A 274 2.55 16.36 -9.37
N TYR A 275 2.56 15.95 -8.09
CA TYR A 275 2.03 16.76 -7.00
C TYR A 275 2.70 18.14 -6.90
N TYR A 276 4.04 18.17 -6.97
CA TYR A 276 4.82 19.41 -6.91
C TYR A 276 4.71 20.21 -8.20
N SER A 277 4.72 19.55 -9.37
CA SER A 277 4.56 20.21 -10.67
C SER A 277 3.22 20.94 -10.78
N ASN A 278 2.13 20.31 -10.35
CA ASN A 278 0.79 20.92 -10.36
C ASN A 278 0.61 22.08 -9.35
N ARG A 279 1.63 22.37 -8.52
CA ARG A 279 1.70 23.52 -7.60
C ARG A 279 2.72 24.57 -8.04
N GLY A 280 3.29 24.42 -9.24
CA GLY A 280 4.33 25.32 -9.76
C GLY A 280 5.68 25.18 -9.04
N GLN A 281 5.90 24.07 -8.33
CA GLN A 281 7.18 23.77 -7.67
C GLN A 281 8.06 22.95 -8.62
N ASP A 282 8.38 23.56 -9.77
CA ASP A 282 8.95 22.88 -10.93
C ASP A 282 10.36 22.34 -10.69
N ASP A 283 11.20 23.07 -9.95
CA ASP A 283 12.55 22.60 -9.57
C ASP A 283 12.47 21.35 -8.69
N THR A 284 11.50 21.33 -7.77
CA THR A 284 11.29 20.18 -6.87
C THR A 284 10.78 18.97 -7.64
N ALA A 285 9.80 19.18 -8.54
CA ALA A 285 9.25 18.15 -9.41
C ALA A 285 10.32 17.55 -10.35
N THR A 286 11.16 18.41 -10.95
CA THR A 286 12.25 17.98 -11.82
C THR A 286 13.29 17.19 -11.05
N ALA A 287 13.70 17.65 -9.86
CA ALA A 287 14.71 16.97 -9.05
C ALA A 287 14.31 15.55 -8.64
N ILE A 288 13.05 15.35 -8.20
CA ILE A 288 12.58 14.02 -7.82
C ILE A 288 12.36 13.10 -9.03
N LEU A 289 11.94 13.65 -10.16
CA LEU A 289 11.80 12.88 -11.39
C LEU A 289 13.17 12.46 -11.93
N ASP A 290 14.16 13.36 -11.96
CA ASP A 290 15.54 13.05 -12.30
C ASP A 290 16.14 11.98 -11.36
N ARG A 291 15.87 12.08 -10.05
CA ARG A 291 16.27 11.07 -9.07
C ARG A 291 15.67 9.70 -9.38
N CYS A 292 14.42 9.64 -9.85
CA CYS A 292 13.79 8.38 -10.27
C CYS A 292 14.59 7.69 -11.38
N TYR A 293 14.96 8.42 -12.43
CA TYR A 293 15.70 7.85 -13.56
C TYR A 293 17.13 7.47 -13.19
N ALA A 294 17.78 8.24 -12.32
CA ALA A 294 19.12 7.91 -11.82
C ALA A 294 19.11 6.66 -10.94
N SER A 295 18.09 6.51 -10.10
CA SER A 295 18.01 5.42 -9.12
C SER A 295 17.49 4.10 -9.71
N ILE A 296 16.63 4.19 -10.73
CA ILE A 296 16.04 3.05 -11.42
C ILE A 296 16.15 3.34 -12.93
N PRO A 297 17.31 3.09 -13.55
CA PRO A 297 17.55 3.42 -14.96
C PRO A 297 16.68 2.56 -15.89
N GLU A 298 16.34 3.09 -17.06
CA GLU A 298 15.50 2.39 -18.03
C GLU A 298 16.18 1.17 -18.66
N SER A 299 17.51 1.14 -18.68
CA SER A 299 18.28 -0.04 -19.10
C SER A 299 18.04 -1.25 -18.19
N LEU A 300 17.74 -1.00 -16.91
CA LEU A 300 17.45 -2.02 -15.93
C LEU A 300 15.96 -2.39 -15.92
N LEU A 301 15.11 -1.38 -15.87
CA LEU A 301 13.67 -1.54 -15.81
C LEU A 301 13.03 -0.45 -16.67
N PRO A 302 12.46 -0.77 -17.83
CA PRO A 302 11.76 0.22 -18.66
C PRO A 302 10.59 0.87 -17.90
N MET A 303 10.37 2.17 -18.09
CA MET A 303 9.23 2.86 -17.48
C MET A 303 7.94 2.53 -18.24
N ASN A 304 6.86 2.26 -17.50
CA ASN A 304 5.53 2.12 -18.09
C ASN A 304 5.17 3.38 -18.90
N LEU A 305 4.60 3.20 -20.09
CA LEU A 305 4.38 4.28 -21.04
C LEU A 305 3.45 5.39 -20.53
N ARG A 306 2.49 5.09 -19.64
CA ARG A 306 1.65 6.13 -19.01
C ARG A 306 2.47 7.00 -18.05
N LEU A 307 3.34 6.38 -17.25
CA LEU A 307 4.25 7.11 -16.36
C LEU A 307 5.26 7.93 -17.16
N LYS A 308 5.73 7.40 -18.30
CA LYS A 308 6.63 8.11 -19.20
C LYS A 308 5.95 9.33 -19.84
N ALA A 309 4.71 9.18 -20.30
CA ALA A 309 3.91 10.31 -20.80
C ALA A 309 3.64 11.37 -19.71
N ALA A 310 3.35 10.96 -18.48
CA ALA A 310 3.21 11.88 -17.34
C ALA A 310 4.53 12.61 -17.03
N SER A 311 5.65 11.90 -17.12
CA SER A 311 6.99 12.48 -16.96
C SER A 311 7.29 13.55 -18.01
N ALA A 312 6.82 13.36 -19.25
CA ALA A 312 6.92 14.38 -20.29
C ALA A 312 6.19 15.68 -19.93
N ASP A 313 4.94 15.57 -19.45
CA ASP A 313 4.15 16.73 -18.99
C ASP A 313 4.86 17.49 -17.86
N ILE A 314 5.41 16.77 -16.88
CA ILE A 314 6.17 17.36 -15.76
C ILE A 314 7.39 18.13 -16.27
N TYR A 315 8.19 17.54 -17.17
CA TYR A 315 9.34 18.24 -17.73
C TYR A 315 8.95 19.46 -18.56
N TYR A 316 7.87 19.38 -19.36
CA TYR A 316 7.41 20.54 -20.12
C TYR A 316 6.93 21.68 -19.22
N LYS A 317 6.19 21.39 -18.14
CA LYS A 317 5.79 22.40 -17.14
C LYS A 317 7.01 23.10 -16.54
N ALA A 318 8.07 22.35 -16.27
CA ALA A 318 9.33 22.87 -15.78
C ALA A 318 10.22 23.55 -16.84
N GLY A 319 9.74 23.70 -18.08
CA GLY A 319 10.53 24.29 -19.18
C GLY A 319 11.68 23.41 -19.69
N GLN A 320 11.77 22.15 -19.26
CA GLN A 320 12.78 21.17 -19.68
C GLN A 320 12.38 20.52 -21.01
N ILE A 321 12.29 21.32 -22.07
CA ILE A 321 11.69 20.92 -23.36
C ILE A 321 12.35 19.69 -23.97
N GLU A 322 13.68 19.60 -23.97
CA GLU A 322 14.39 18.46 -24.57
C GLU A 322 14.09 17.13 -23.82
N LYS A 323 14.01 17.19 -22.49
CA LYS A 323 13.63 16.02 -21.67
C LYS A 323 12.16 15.64 -21.93
N GLY A 324 11.28 16.63 -22.02
CA GLY A 324 9.86 16.42 -22.37
C GLY A 324 9.70 15.78 -23.75
N ASP A 325 10.38 16.29 -24.76
CA ASP A 325 10.37 15.75 -26.13
C ASP A 325 10.86 14.31 -26.17
N LYS A 326 11.95 14.00 -25.46
CA LYS A 326 12.48 12.64 -25.37
C LYS A 326 11.44 11.68 -24.78
N MET A 327 10.88 12.02 -23.62
CA MET A 327 9.91 11.16 -22.92
C MET A 327 8.62 10.98 -23.72
N LEU A 328 8.11 12.06 -24.33
CA LEU A 328 6.93 12.00 -25.18
C LEU A 328 7.18 11.14 -26.43
N THR A 329 8.38 11.26 -27.00
CA THR A 329 8.75 10.50 -28.20
C THR A 329 8.83 9.01 -27.92
N GLU A 330 9.58 8.62 -26.89
CA GLU A 330 9.69 7.22 -26.47
C GLU A 330 8.32 6.65 -26.09
N ALA A 331 7.50 7.38 -25.32
CA ALA A 331 6.17 6.93 -24.94
C ALA A 331 5.26 6.68 -26.16
N GLY A 332 5.32 7.55 -27.17
CA GLY A 332 4.47 7.46 -28.35
C GLY A 332 4.94 6.43 -29.37
N ASP A 333 6.24 6.34 -29.61
CA ASP A 333 6.80 5.39 -30.58
C ASP A 333 6.62 3.95 -30.07
N ASP A 334 6.91 3.72 -28.78
CA ASP A 334 6.70 2.41 -28.13
C ASP A 334 5.21 2.04 -28.08
N ALA A 335 4.33 2.99 -27.77
CA ALA A 335 2.89 2.73 -27.74
C ALA A 335 2.38 2.32 -29.13
N TYR A 336 2.84 2.98 -30.19
CA TYR A 336 2.48 2.62 -31.56
C TYR A 336 3.03 1.26 -31.98
N GLU A 337 4.27 0.93 -31.60
CA GLU A 337 4.84 -0.39 -31.82
C GLU A 337 4.02 -1.47 -31.10
N MET A 338 3.63 -1.25 -29.84
CA MET A 338 2.81 -2.17 -29.07
C MET A 338 1.43 -2.38 -29.69
N VAL A 339 0.76 -1.32 -30.16
CA VAL A 339 -0.51 -1.46 -30.90
C VAL A 339 -0.32 -2.35 -32.15
N ASN A 340 0.74 -2.14 -32.91
CA ASN A 340 1.04 -2.92 -34.10
C ASN A 340 1.43 -4.38 -33.78
N TYR A 341 2.11 -4.60 -32.67
CA TYR A 341 2.42 -5.94 -32.17
C TYR A 341 1.14 -6.69 -31.81
N TYR A 342 0.28 -6.11 -30.95
CA TYR A 342 -0.96 -6.74 -30.52
C TYR A 342 -1.97 -6.94 -31.66
N LYS A 343 -1.92 -6.11 -32.70
CA LYS A 343 -2.72 -6.27 -33.93
C LYS A 343 -2.46 -7.59 -34.67
N LYS A 344 -1.27 -8.19 -34.52
CA LYS A 344 -0.93 -9.47 -35.18
C LYS A 344 -1.73 -10.64 -34.63
N TYR A 345 -2.31 -10.51 -33.44
CA TYR A 345 -3.09 -11.54 -32.78
C TYR A 345 -4.57 -11.40 -33.14
N LYS A 346 -5.23 -12.53 -33.41
CA LYS A 346 -6.70 -12.57 -33.51
C LYS A 346 -7.27 -12.40 -32.11
N THR A 347 -7.61 -11.17 -31.74
CA THR A 347 -7.87 -10.76 -30.34
C THR A 347 -9.18 -11.29 -29.76
N LYS A 348 -10.10 -11.80 -30.58
CA LYS A 348 -11.41 -12.26 -30.14
C LYS A 348 -11.28 -13.41 -29.13
N GLY A 349 -11.47 -13.11 -27.85
CA GLY A 349 -11.39 -14.06 -26.73
C GLY A 349 -10.11 -13.97 -25.89
N LEU A 350 -9.16 -13.08 -26.22
CA LEU A 350 -7.94 -12.86 -25.45
C LEU A 350 -8.01 -11.52 -24.70
N GLN A 351 -8.73 -11.51 -23.56
CA GLN A 351 -9.03 -10.29 -22.79
C GLN A 351 -7.78 -9.45 -22.43
N ASN A 352 -6.65 -10.09 -22.11
CA ASN A 352 -5.41 -9.39 -21.79
C ASN A 352 -4.85 -8.65 -23.00
N VAL A 353 -4.85 -9.28 -24.19
CA VAL A 353 -4.36 -8.66 -25.44
C VAL A 353 -5.24 -7.48 -25.85
N GLU A 354 -6.56 -7.60 -25.70
CA GLU A 354 -7.50 -6.50 -25.97
C GLU A 354 -7.30 -5.33 -25.00
N SER A 355 -7.03 -5.61 -23.72
CA SER A 355 -6.75 -4.58 -22.73
C SER A 355 -5.46 -3.83 -23.03
N GLU A 356 -4.37 -4.54 -23.30
CA GLU A 356 -3.07 -3.95 -23.65
C GLU A 356 -3.16 -3.10 -24.93
N LYS A 357 -3.83 -3.61 -25.97
CA LYS A 357 -4.07 -2.84 -27.21
C LYS A 357 -4.82 -1.53 -26.91
N ARG A 358 -5.91 -1.60 -26.13
CA ARG A 358 -6.72 -0.43 -25.78
C ARG A 358 -5.93 0.60 -24.97
N GLU A 359 -5.13 0.15 -24.02
CA GLU A 359 -4.27 1.02 -23.21
C GLU A 359 -3.26 1.79 -24.06
N ASN A 360 -2.57 1.11 -24.99
CA ASN A 360 -1.60 1.76 -25.87
C ASN A 360 -2.26 2.73 -26.87
N VAL A 361 -3.46 2.42 -27.38
CA VAL A 361 -4.24 3.38 -28.19
C VAL A 361 -4.64 4.62 -27.38
N GLU A 362 -5.01 4.45 -26.11
CA GLU A 362 -5.34 5.56 -25.23
C GLU A 362 -4.15 6.45 -24.92
N ILE A 363 -2.95 5.88 -24.73
CA ILE A 363 -1.71 6.64 -24.60
C ILE A 363 -1.52 7.51 -25.86
N LEU A 364 -1.53 6.90 -27.06
CA LEU A 364 -1.37 7.63 -28.33
C LEU A 364 -2.37 8.77 -28.49
N ARG A 365 -3.64 8.53 -28.14
CA ARG A 365 -4.71 9.54 -28.20
C ARG A 365 -4.35 10.80 -27.42
N ASN A 366 -3.68 10.66 -26.29
CA ASN A 366 -3.41 11.75 -25.37
C ASN A 366 -2.11 12.51 -25.70
N LEU A 367 -1.16 11.90 -26.42
CA LEU A 367 0.15 12.52 -26.70
C LEU A 367 0.10 13.67 -27.70
N GLY A 368 -0.73 13.59 -28.73
CA GLY A 368 -0.90 14.68 -29.71
C GLY A 368 -1.38 16.00 -29.05
N PRO A 369 -2.49 15.96 -28.28
CA PRO A 369 -2.94 17.12 -27.49
C PRO A 369 -1.91 17.61 -26.48
N LEU A 370 -1.20 16.71 -25.79
CA LEU A 370 -0.15 17.07 -24.83
C LEU A 370 0.99 17.84 -25.51
N ALA A 371 1.51 17.33 -26.62
CA ALA A 371 2.55 18.01 -27.40
C ALA A 371 2.08 19.40 -27.89
N LYS A 372 0.83 19.50 -28.34
CA LYS A 372 0.25 20.77 -28.80
C LYS A 372 0.16 21.81 -27.68
N GLN A 373 -0.19 21.40 -26.46
CA GLN A 373 -0.27 22.29 -25.30
C GLN A 373 1.06 23.02 -25.04
N TYR A 374 2.19 22.38 -25.37
CA TYR A 374 3.54 22.93 -25.19
C TYR A 374 4.19 23.40 -26.49
N ASN A 375 3.38 23.71 -27.52
CA ASN A 375 3.85 24.22 -28.83
C ASN A 375 4.85 23.28 -29.52
N ARG A 376 4.70 21.96 -29.36
CA ARG A 376 5.53 20.94 -30.02
C ARG A 376 4.83 20.45 -31.29
N ASP A 377 4.63 21.35 -32.26
CA ASP A 377 3.73 21.13 -33.41
C ASP A 377 4.05 19.89 -34.25
N GLU A 378 5.34 19.60 -34.49
CA GLU A 378 5.76 18.42 -35.24
C GLU A 378 5.41 17.12 -34.51
N LEU A 379 5.68 17.06 -33.20
CA LEU A 379 5.32 15.91 -32.37
C LEU A 379 3.79 15.78 -32.23
N ALA A 380 3.09 16.90 -32.08
CA ALA A 380 1.63 16.94 -32.02
C ALA A 380 1.00 16.35 -33.29
N LYS A 381 1.50 16.74 -34.46
CA LYS A 381 1.08 16.18 -35.74
C LYS A 381 1.40 14.69 -35.83
N LYS A 382 2.66 14.30 -35.56
CA LYS A 382 3.11 12.90 -35.59
C LYS A 382 2.17 11.99 -34.78
N TYR A 383 1.92 12.31 -33.50
CA TYR A 383 1.13 11.43 -32.64
C TYR A 383 -0.38 11.49 -32.90
N THR A 384 -0.90 12.60 -33.45
CA THR A 384 -2.28 12.65 -33.95
C THR A 384 -2.48 11.75 -35.17
N ASP A 385 -1.51 11.74 -36.09
CA ASP A 385 -1.54 10.88 -37.28
C ASP A 385 -1.40 9.40 -36.89
N LEU A 386 -0.46 9.07 -36.00
CA LEU A 386 -0.28 7.70 -35.50
C LEU A 386 -1.51 7.18 -34.73
N PHE A 387 -2.14 8.01 -33.90
CA PHE A 387 -3.41 7.66 -33.25
C PHE A 387 -4.51 7.36 -34.27
N THR A 388 -4.63 8.16 -35.33
CA THR A 388 -5.61 7.95 -36.40
C THR A 388 -5.38 6.63 -37.12
N GLN A 389 -4.12 6.32 -37.45
CA GLN A 389 -3.74 5.04 -38.05
C GLN A 389 -4.01 3.85 -37.13
N ALA A 390 -3.75 3.99 -35.83
CA ALA A 390 -4.02 2.97 -34.84
C ALA A 390 -5.54 2.72 -34.64
N SER A 391 -6.35 3.78 -34.72
CA SER A 391 -7.80 3.76 -34.43
C SER A 391 -8.67 3.31 -35.61
N THR A 392 -8.22 3.49 -36.85
CA THR A 392 -8.92 3.02 -38.05
C THR A 392 -8.94 1.49 -38.19
N VAL A 393 -8.30 0.78 -37.25
CA VAL A 393 -8.17 -0.68 -37.17
C VAL A 393 -8.92 -1.24 -35.94
N TYR A 394 -9.96 -0.53 -35.51
CA TYR A 394 -10.86 -0.96 -34.44
C TYR A 394 -12.13 -1.62 -34.99
#